data_AF-A0A8S3H2Y1-F1
#
_entry.id   AF-A0A8S3H2Y1-F1
#
_cell.length_a   1.000
_cell.length_b   1.000
_cell.length_c   1.000
_cell.angle_alpha   90.00
_cell.angle_beta   90.00
_cell.angle_gamma   90.00
#
_symmetry.space_group_name_H-M   'P 1'
#
loop_
_entity.id
_entity.type
_entity.pdbx_description
1 polymer ?
#
loop_
_entity_poly.entity_id
_entity_poly.type
_entity_poly.pdbx_seq_one_letter_code
_entity_poly.pdbx_strand_id
1 'polypeptide(L)'
;NRYKKYFLSSVEATAVLQQANKGLVSLRHYVESHNGRISDETLQLDSNMVHWLIQILIDLAPNQPKLSREGLDHLEASRASTESLIKTQKKLCEQINSITKHIVKCCAALTAEEMFTKQLHKESDAEKEVLDLKRMQDECYDWIYTSKVLLAELTSDESLVDTNPPKREVERPSAKDQSDWPDISSERRKDDDDTIGAEHVSFEAISRGGLTERRRLGRSGGDDDGASSIASKSAKLGFDALRTIAQLQQQLAEAEARAAGLQEKSMSLDVALRDANQRIQQ
;
A
#
# COMPACT_ATOMS: atom_id res chain seq x y z
N ASN A 1 -37.41 21.07 41.81
CA ASN A 1 -37.10 19.66 41.44
C ASN A 1 -36.76 19.45 39.96
N ARG A 2 -37.51 20.00 38.99
CA ARG A 2 -37.23 19.78 37.55
C ARG A 2 -35.85 20.26 37.07
N TYR A 3 -35.38 21.43 37.50
CA TYR A 3 -34.07 21.97 37.11
C TYR A 3 -32.86 21.11 37.56
N LYS A 4 -32.95 20.46 38.73
CA LYS A 4 -31.92 19.50 39.18
C LYS A 4 -31.85 18.27 38.27
N LYS A 5 -33.00 17.77 37.80
CA LYS A 5 -33.08 16.60 36.91
C LYS A 5 -32.45 16.87 35.53
N TYR A 6 -32.72 18.05 34.94
CA TYR A 6 -32.10 18.46 33.68
C TYR A 6 -30.59 18.70 33.81
N PHE A 7 -30.15 19.31 34.92
CA PHE A 7 -28.73 19.53 35.19
C PHE A 7 -27.96 18.21 35.36
N LEU A 8 -28.50 17.27 36.14
CA LEU A 8 -27.92 15.93 36.31
C LEU A 8 -27.83 15.16 34.99
N SER A 9 -28.89 15.20 34.17
CA SER A 9 -28.92 14.56 32.85
C SER A 9 -27.91 15.17 31.86
N SER A 10 -27.69 16.48 31.93
CA SER A 10 -26.70 17.18 31.09
C SER A 10 -25.25 16.83 31.49
N VAL A 11 -24.98 16.73 32.80
CA VAL A 11 -23.67 16.31 33.32
C VAL A 11 -23.36 14.84 32.99
N GLU A 12 -24.38 13.98 33.01
CA GLU A 12 -24.23 12.58 32.61
C GLU A 12 -23.98 12.44 31.10
N ALA A 13 -24.69 13.20 30.27
CA ALA A 13 -24.45 13.24 28.82
C ALA A 13 -23.04 13.76 28.48
N THR A 14 -22.55 14.80 29.15
CA THR A 14 -21.19 15.33 28.91
C THR A 14 -20.11 14.34 29.34
N ALA A 15 -20.32 13.60 30.43
CA ALA A 15 -19.41 12.53 30.85
C ALA A 15 -19.35 11.38 29.83
N VAL A 16 -20.50 10.95 29.29
CA VAL A 16 -20.55 9.94 28.22
C VAL A 16 -19.83 10.43 26.96
N LEU A 17 -20.05 11.68 26.54
CA LEU A 17 -19.36 12.28 25.39
C LEU A 17 -17.85 12.38 25.61
N GLN A 18 -17.40 12.76 26.81
CA GLN A 18 -15.97 12.81 27.15
C GLN A 18 -15.34 11.42 27.10
N GLN A 19 -16.03 10.41 27.64
CA GLN A 19 -15.55 9.02 27.62
C GLN A 19 -15.50 8.46 26.19
N ALA A 20 -16.52 8.74 25.37
CA ALA A 20 -16.54 8.38 23.96
C ALA A 20 -15.40 9.06 23.19
N ASN A 21 -15.18 10.36 23.41
CA ASN A 21 -14.09 11.10 22.77
C ASN A 21 -12.71 10.56 23.16
N LYS A 22 -12.52 10.21 24.44
CA LYS A 22 -11.29 9.55 24.91
C LYS A 22 -11.07 8.19 24.21
N GLY A 23 -12.14 7.42 24.05
CA GLY A 23 -12.13 6.16 23.29
C GLY A 23 -11.73 6.38 21.83
N LEU A 24 -12.32 7.36 21.15
CA LEU A 24 -12.03 7.69 19.75
C LEU A 24 -10.59 8.15 19.55
N VAL A 25 -10.06 9.00 20.44
CA VAL A 25 -8.64 9.42 20.39
C VAL A 25 -7.72 8.23 20.56
N SER A 26 -8.01 7.33 21.51
CA SER A 26 -7.21 6.13 21.74
C SER A 26 -7.24 5.18 20.54
N LEU A 27 -8.42 4.96 19.95
CA LEU A 27 -8.59 4.16 18.74
C LEU A 27 -7.85 4.77 17.55
N ARG A 28 -7.95 6.09 17.36
CA ARG A 28 -7.24 6.80 16.30
C ARG A 28 -5.73 6.63 16.41
N HIS A 29 -5.16 6.81 17.61
CA HIS A 29 -3.72 6.60 17.81
C HIS A 29 -3.30 5.15 17.57
N TYR A 30 -4.12 4.19 17.98
CA TYR A 30 -3.89 2.77 17.67
C TYR A 30 -3.86 2.52 16.16
N VAL A 31 -4.84 3.04 15.42
CA VAL A 31 -4.91 2.92 13.96
C VAL A 31 -3.72 3.59 13.27
N GLU A 32 -3.39 4.83 13.66
CA GLU A 32 -2.24 5.56 13.10
C GLU A 32 -0.92 4.82 13.35
N SER A 33 -0.70 4.33 14.57
CA SER A 33 0.50 3.57 14.93
C SER A 33 0.59 2.25 14.15
N HIS A 34 -0.53 1.52 14.04
CA HIS A 34 -0.56 0.26 13.31
C HIS A 34 -0.39 0.45 11.81
N ASN A 35 -0.97 1.51 11.24
CA ASN A 35 -0.79 1.87 9.83
C ASN A 35 0.66 2.28 9.53
N GLY A 36 1.28 3.09 10.40
CA GLY A 36 2.69 3.43 10.30
C GLY A 36 3.58 2.19 10.29
N ARG A 37 3.34 1.25 11.21
CA ARG A 37 4.09 0.00 11.27
C ARG A 37 3.96 -0.84 9.99
N ILE A 38 2.74 -1.02 9.46
CA ILE A 38 2.54 -1.78 8.21
C ILE A 38 3.23 -1.09 7.04
N SER A 39 3.17 0.24 6.98
CA SER A 39 3.85 1.02 5.94
C SER A 39 5.36 0.80 6.00
N ASP A 40 5.97 0.87 7.18
CA ASP A 40 7.40 0.66 7.37
C ASP A 40 7.81 -0.78 7.02
N GLU A 41 7.02 -1.78 7.45
CA GLU A 41 7.24 -3.19 7.12
C GLU A 41 7.15 -3.43 5.61
N THR A 42 6.24 -2.76 4.91
CA THR A 42 6.08 -2.85 3.45
C THR A 42 7.25 -2.22 2.71
N LEU A 43 7.69 -1.03 3.12
CA LEU A 43 8.86 -0.36 2.51
C LEU A 43 10.15 -1.16 2.70
N GLN A 44 10.34 -1.74 3.89
CA GLN A 44 11.47 -2.60 4.16
C GLN A 44 11.41 -3.88 3.31
N LEU A 45 10.23 -4.47 3.17
CA LEU A 45 10.00 -5.63 2.33
C LEU A 45 10.36 -5.33 0.86
N ASP A 46 9.85 -4.23 0.30
CA ASP A 46 10.14 -3.81 -1.08
C ASP A 46 11.65 -3.65 -1.32
N SER A 47 12.35 -2.95 -0.42
CA SER A 47 13.80 -2.76 -0.49
C SER A 47 14.55 -4.10 -0.51
N ASN A 48 14.16 -5.03 0.36
CA ASN A 48 14.77 -6.35 0.43
C ASN A 48 14.45 -7.19 -0.82
N MET A 49 13.23 -7.12 -1.36
CA MET A 49 12.83 -7.80 -2.59
C MET A 49 13.64 -7.31 -3.79
N VAL A 50 13.80 -5.99 -3.94
CA VAL A 50 14.60 -5.38 -5.01
C VAL A 50 16.06 -5.79 -4.88
N HIS A 51 16.64 -5.70 -3.68
CA HIS A 51 18.02 -6.10 -3.45
C HIS A 51 18.23 -7.59 -3.77
N TRP A 52 17.33 -8.45 -3.31
CA TRP A 52 17.38 -9.88 -3.62
C TRP A 52 17.27 -10.15 -5.13
N LEU A 53 16.37 -9.47 -5.83
CA LEU A 53 16.22 -9.62 -7.28
C LEU A 53 17.49 -9.19 -8.03
N ILE A 54 18.12 -8.09 -7.60
CA ILE A 54 19.39 -7.64 -8.18
C ILE A 54 20.45 -8.73 -8.03
N GLN A 55 20.57 -9.37 -6.85
CA GLN A 55 21.53 -10.45 -6.62
C GLN A 55 21.29 -11.65 -7.56
N ILE A 56 20.04 -12.06 -7.72
CA ILE A 56 19.66 -13.14 -8.65
C ILE A 56 20.00 -12.78 -10.10
N LEU A 57 19.75 -11.54 -10.52
CA LEU A 57 20.03 -11.10 -11.89
C LEU A 57 21.53 -11.04 -12.20
N ILE A 58 22.37 -10.71 -11.21
CA ILE A 58 23.84 -10.80 -11.34
C ILE A 58 24.26 -12.24 -11.63
N ASP A 59 23.65 -13.22 -10.93
CA ASP A 59 23.99 -14.63 -11.10
C ASP A 59 23.48 -15.23 -12.42
N LEU A 60 22.25 -14.90 -12.82
CA LEU A 60 21.63 -15.47 -14.02
C LEU A 60 22.09 -14.78 -15.32
N ALA A 61 22.58 -13.55 -15.26
CA ALA A 61 22.98 -12.78 -16.44
C ALA A 61 24.31 -12.03 -16.22
N PRO A 62 25.44 -12.75 -16.06
CA PRO A 62 26.74 -12.14 -15.72
C PRO A 62 27.33 -11.26 -16.85
N ASN A 63 26.93 -11.47 -18.10
CA ASN A 63 27.50 -10.78 -19.27
C ASN A 63 26.68 -9.55 -19.70
N GLN A 64 26.49 -8.56 -18.82
CA GLN A 64 25.80 -7.32 -19.18
C GLN A 64 26.75 -6.36 -19.92
N PRO A 65 26.62 -6.14 -21.25
CA PRO A 65 27.60 -5.40 -22.05
C PRO A 65 27.60 -3.87 -21.81
N LYS A 66 26.82 -3.38 -20.85
CA LYS A 66 26.57 -1.95 -20.61
C LYS A 66 27.01 -1.47 -19.23
N LEU A 67 27.53 -2.35 -18.37
CA LEU A 67 28.04 -1.94 -17.07
C LEU A 67 29.51 -1.51 -17.16
N SER A 68 29.86 -0.41 -16.47
CA SER A 68 31.27 -0.04 -16.32
C SER A 68 32.00 -1.12 -15.52
N ARG A 69 33.32 -1.25 -15.75
CA ARG A 69 34.17 -2.20 -15.03
C ARG A 69 34.11 -2.01 -13.51
N GLU A 70 34.07 -0.76 -13.05
CA GLU A 70 33.91 -0.39 -11.63
C GLU A 70 32.55 -0.83 -11.06
N GLY A 71 31.48 -0.75 -11.85
CA GLY A 71 30.15 -1.24 -11.47
C GLY A 71 30.08 -2.76 -11.37
N LEU A 72 30.80 -3.47 -12.25
CA LEU A 72 30.89 -4.93 -12.21
C LEU A 72 31.68 -5.39 -10.96
N ASP A 73 32.83 -4.77 -10.68
CA ASP A 73 33.65 -5.09 -9.50
C ASP A 73 32.89 -4.87 -8.18
N HIS A 74 32.08 -3.80 -8.09
CA HIS A 74 31.21 -3.55 -6.94
C HIS A 74 30.09 -4.59 -6.79
N LEU A 75 29.51 -5.06 -7.89
CA LEU A 75 28.45 -6.08 -7.86
C LEU A 75 29.01 -7.46 -7.52
N GLU A 76 30.18 -7.82 -8.03
CA GLU A 76 30.88 -9.05 -7.65
C GLU A 76 31.28 -9.06 -6.17
N ALA A 77 31.75 -7.92 -5.65
CA ALA A 77 32.08 -7.79 -4.23
C ALA A 77 30.83 -7.87 -3.32
N SER A 78 29.66 -7.49 -3.83
CA SER A 78 28.38 -7.58 -3.12
C SER A 78 27.66 -8.91 -3.32
N ARG A 79 28.24 -9.85 -4.08
CA ARG A 79 27.58 -11.10 -4.46
C ARG A 79 27.29 -11.98 -3.24
N ALA A 80 26.01 -12.27 -3.03
CA ALA A 80 25.60 -13.21 -1.98
C ALA A 80 25.84 -14.66 -2.42
N SER A 81 26.06 -15.56 -1.46
CA SER A 81 26.09 -17.00 -1.75
C SER A 81 24.69 -17.50 -2.12
N THR A 82 24.62 -18.54 -2.96
CA THR A 82 23.35 -19.17 -3.35
C THR A 82 22.54 -19.65 -2.15
N GLU A 83 23.19 -20.19 -1.11
CA GLU A 83 22.53 -20.59 0.14
C GLU A 83 21.89 -19.40 0.88
N SER A 84 22.61 -18.26 0.92
CA SER A 84 22.09 -17.02 1.51
C SER A 84 20.89 -16.48 0.72
N LEU A 85 20.93 -16.57 -0.62
CA LEU A 85 19.84 -16.15 -1.49
C LEU A 85 18.59 -17.00 -1.30
N ILE A 86 18.73 -18.32 -1.17
CA ILE A 86 17.62 -19.22 -0.88
C ILE A 86 17.01 -18.89 0.49
N LYS A 87 17.85 -18.69 1.52
CA LYS A 87 17.37 -18.33 2.86
C LYS A 87 16.64 -16.98 2.86
N THR A 88 17.16 -16.01 2.12
CA THR A 88 16.57 -14.67 1.99
C THR A 88 15.22 -14.75 1.27
N GLN A 89 15.13 -15.52 0.19
CA GLN A 89 13.87 -15.73 -0.53
C GLN A 89 12.78 -16.35 0.35
N LYS A 90 13.11 -17.38 1.15
CA LYS A 90 12.14 -18.00 2.07
C LYS A 90 11.60 -16.97 3.06
N LYS A 91 12.49 -16.18 3.68
CA LYS A 91 12.10 -15.11 4.59
C LYS A 91 11.21 -14.07 3.91
N LEU A 92 11.55 -13.65 2.68
CA LEU A 92 10.74 -12.71 1.91
C LEU A 92 9.34 -13.28 1.61
N CYS A 93 9.25 -14.55 1.22
CA CYS A 93 7.96 -15.20 0.97
C CYS A 93 7.09 -15.29 2.22
N GLU A 94 7.68 -15.58 3.38
CA GLU A 94 6.97 -15.57 4.67
C GLU A 94 6.48 -14.16 5.02
N GLN A 95 7.32 -13.14 4.82
CA GLN A 95 6.97 -11.74 5.08
C GLN A 95 5.84 -11.25 4.17
N ILE A 96 5.92 -11.49 2.86
CA ILE A 96 4.85 -11.16 1.90
C ILE A 96 3.56 -11.85 2.33
N ASN A 97 3.58 -13.16 2.58
CA ASN A 97 2.38 -13.88 2.99
C ASN A 97 1.77 -13.31 4.28
N SER A 98 2.60 -12.95 5.26
CA SER A 98 2.12 -12.37 6.51
C SER A 98 1.48 -10.99 6.30
N ILE A 99 2.14 -10.10 5.57
CA ILE A 99 1.66 -8.74 5.30
C ILE A 99 0.42 -8.77 4.42
N THR A 100 0.41 -9.54 3.33
CA THR A 100 -0.75 -9.68 2.44
C THR A 100 -1.97 -10.22 3.19
N LYS A 101 -1.81 -11.27 4.01
CA LYS A 101 -2.91 -11.79 4.85
C LYS A 101 -3.44 -10.74 5.81
N HIS A 102 -2.54 -9.99 6.43
CA HIS A 102 -2.91 -8.94 7.37
C HIS A 102 -3.68 -7.81 6.68
N ILE A 103 -3.20 -7.31 5.54
CA ILE A 103 -3.86 -6.27 4.74
C ILE A 103 -5.23 -6.76 4.27
N VAL A 104 -5.33 -7.94 3.66
CA VAL A 104 -6.60 -8.50 3.18
C VAL A 104 -7.59 -8.63 4.34
N LYS A 105 -7.17 -9.18 5.48
CA LYS A 105 -8.03 -9.31 6.66
C LYS A 105 -8.54 -7.96 7.17
N CYS A 106 -7.70 -6.93 7.22
CA CYS A 106 -8.08 -5.61 7.69
C CYS A 106 -8.98 -4.85 6.70
N CYS A 107 -8.75 -5.01 5.40
CA CYS A 107 -9.44 -4.24 4.37
C CYS A 107 -10.70 -4.92 3.81
N ALA A 108 -10.86 -6.24 3.98
CA ALA A 108 -11.98 -6.99 3.43
C ALA A 108 -13.35 -6.45 3.89
N ALA A 109 -13.52 -6.20 5.20
CA ALA A 109 -14.78 -5.68 5.72
C ALA A 109 -15.08 -4.25 5.20
N LEU A 110 -14.07 -3.37 5.20
CA LEU A 110 -14.21 -1.99 4.75
C LEU A 110 -14.55 -1.90 3.26
N THR A 111 -13.86 -2.68 2.42
CA THR A 111 -14.11 -2.71 0.98
C THR A 111 -15.47 -3.35 0.64
N ALA A 112 -15.92 -4.33 1.42
CA ALA A 112 -17.27 -4.89 1.27
C ALA A 112 -18.37 -3.86 1.63
N GLU A 113 -18.22 -3.14 2.74
CA GLU A 113 -19.15 -2.08 3.14
C GLU A 113 -19.20 -0.94 2.12
N GLU A 114 -18.05 -0.52 1.61
CA GLU A 114 -17.95 0.48 0.55
C GLU A 114 -18.64 -0.01 -0.73
N MET A 115 -18.42 -1.26 -1.13
CA MET A 115 -19.10 -1.88 -2.27
C MET A 115 -20.62 -1.85 -2.10
N PHE A 116 -21.15 -2.28 -0.95
CA PHE A 116 -22.60 -2.24 -0.68
C PHE A 116 -23.15 -0.82 -0.75
N THR A 117 -22.43 0.15 -0.17
CA THR A 117 -22.82 1.56 -0.20
C THR A 117 -22.89 2.08 -1.63
N LYS A 118 -21.85 1.87 -2.44
CA LYS A 118 -21.81 2.29 -3.84
C LYS A 118 -22.88 1.61 -4.69
N GLN A 119 -23.17 0.35 -4.42
CA GLN A 119 -24.21 -0.41 -5.13
C GLN A 119 -25.61 0.14 -4.85
N LEU A 120 -25.90 0.55 -3.61
CA LEU A 120 -27.15 1.24 -3.26
C LEU A 120 -27.29 2.58 -4.00
N HIS A 121 -26.19 3.30 -4.18
CA HIS A 121 -26.14 4.56 -4.93
C HIS A 121 -26.08 4.38 -6.45
N LYS A 122 -26.09 3.13 -6.95
CA LYS A 122 -26.00 2.77 -8.39
C LYS A 122 -24.74 3.32 -9.08
N GLU A 123 -23.64 3.37 -8.35
CA GLU A 123 -22.34 3.75 -8.91
C GLU A 123 -21.80 2.64 -9.82
N SER A 124 -21.21 3.01 -10.95
CA SER A 124 -20.75 2.06 -11.97
C SER A 124 -19.51 1.26 -11.57
N ASP A 125 -18.77 1.74 -10.56
CA ASP A 125 -17.51 1.19 -10.06
C ASP A 125 -17.60 0.65 -8.64
N ALA A 126 -18.80 0.22 -8.22
CA ALA A 126 -19.05 -0.31 -6.87
C ALA A 126 -18.11 -1.46 -6.45
N GLU A 127 -17.66 -2.29 -7.40
CA GLU A 127 -16.80 -3.45 -7.12
C GLU A 127 -15.29 -3.13 -7.15
N LYS A 128 -14.91 -1.90 -7.49
CA LYS A 128 -13.54 -1.55 -7.82
C LYS A 128 -12.56 -1.82 -6.68
N GLU A 129 -12.87 -1.39 -5.46
CA GLU A 129 -11.96 -1.52 -4.31
C GLU A 129 -11.75 -2.99 -3.90
N VAL A 130 -12.81 -3.80 -4.00
CA VAL A 130 -12.73 -5.25 -3.74
C VAL A 130 -11.84 -5.93 -4.79
N LEU A 131 -12.00 -5.56 -6.06
CA LEU A 131 -11.16 -6.07 -7.15
C LEU A 131 -9.71 -5.61 -7.02
N ASP A 132 -9.45 -4.38 -6.62
CA ASP A 132 -8.10 -3.85 -6.39
C ASP A 132 -7.41 -4.59 -5.22
N LEU A 133 -8.14 -4.88 -4.14
CA LEU A 133 -7.62 -5.67 -3.01
C LEU A 133 -7.27 -7.10 -3.43
N LYS A 134 -8.15 -7.73 -4.22
CA LYS A 134 -7.92 -9.08 -4.74
C LYS A 134 -6.71 -9.11 -5.69
N ARG A 135 -6.63 -8.12 -6.59
CA ARG A 135 -5.52 -7.97 -7.52
C ARG A 135 -4.18 -7.82 -6.79
N MET A 136 -4.11 -6.98 -5.75
CA MET A 136 -2.88 -6.83 -4.94
C MET A 136 -2.47 -8.16 -4.30
N GLN A 137 -3.44 -8.91 -3.76
CA GLN A 137 -3.17 -10.24 -3.21
C GLN A 137 -2.59 -11.20 -4.27
N ASP A 138 -3.16 -11.21 -5.48
CA ASP A 138 -2.71 -12.06 -6.56
C ASP A 138 -1.30 -11.66 -7.05
N GLU A 139 -1.01 -10.37 -7.14
CA GLU A 139 0.33 -9.86 -7.48
C GLU A 139 1.40 -10.30 -6.45
N CYS A 140 1.05 -10.34 -5.16
CA CYS A 140 1.93 -10.90 -4.12
C CYS A 140 2.18 -12.39 -4.30
N TYR A 141 1.16 -13.18 -4.67
CA TYR A 141 1.33 -14.61 -4.94
C TYR A 141 2.13 -14.88 -6.21
N ASP A 142 1.90 -14.10 -7.26
CA ASP A 142 2.67 -14.15 -8.50
C ASP A 142 4.14 -13.83 -8.24
N TRP A 143 4.44 -12.87 -7.35
CA TRP A 143 5.82 -12.59 -6.95
C TRP A 143 6.45 -13.78 -6.21
N ILE A 144 5.75 -14.39 -5.26
CA ILE A 144 6.23 -15.58 -4.53
C ILE A 144 6.54 -16.70 -5.51
N TYR A 145 5.63 -16.97 -6.45
CA TYR A 145 5.83 -17.98 -7.49
C TYR A 145 7.05 -17.66 -8.36
N THR A 146 7.15 -16.41 -8.84
CA THR A 146 8.28 -15.95 -9.66
C THR A 146 9.61 -16.12 -8.92
N SER A 147 9.65 -15.80 -7.62
CA SER A 147 10.86 -15.96 -6.81
C SER A 147 11.32 -17.43 -6.73
N LYS A 148 10.38 -18.38 -6.69
CA LYS A 148 10.70 -19.82 -6.70
C LYS A 148 11.25 -20.27 -8.05
N VAL A 149 10.62 -19.82 -9.14
CA VAL A 149 11.08 -20.13 -10.51
C VAL A 149 12.49 -19.60 -10.74
N LEU A 150 12.77 -18.37 -10.35
CA LEU A 150 14.11 -17.78 -10.47
C LEU A 150 15.17 -18.54 -9.68
N LEU A 151 14.83 -19.02 -8.47
CA LEU A 151 15.75 -19.86 -7.70
C LEU A 151 15.97 -21.22 -8.32
N ALA A 152 14.93 -21.87 -8.85
CA ALA A 152 15.06 -23.17 -9.49
C ALA A 152 16.00 -23.11 -10.70
N GLU A 153 15.91 -22.03 -11.49
CA GLU A 153 16.84 -21.75 -12.59
C GLU A 153 18.28 -21.59 -12.08
N LEU A 154 18.47 -20.85 -10.99
CA LEU A 154 19.78 -20.61 -10.40
C LEU A 154 20.42 -21.88 -9.83
N THR A 155 19.65 -22.74 -9.18
CA THR A 155 20.15 -23.97 -8.56
C THR A 155 20.14 -25.18 -9.48
N SER A 156 19.56 -25.05 -10.69
CA SER A 156 19.21 -26.18 -11.58
C SER A 156 18.40 -27.27 -10.85
N ASP A 157 17.64 -26.88 -9.83
CA ASP A 157 16.83 -27.78 -9.00
C ASP A 157 15.36 -27.58 -9.33
N GLU A 158 14.86 -28.39 -10.27
CA GLU A 158 13.47 -28.38 -10.71
C GLU A 158 12.48 -28.78 -9.61
N SER A 159 12.94 -29.39 -8.50
CA SER A 159 12.07 -29.78 -7.39
C SER A 159 11.46 -28.61 -6.62
N LEU A 160 11.97 -27.39 -6.84
CA LEU A 160 11.52 -26.17 -6.18
C LEU A 160 10.28 -25.53 -6.83
N VAL A 161 9.88 -25.98 -8.02
CA VAL A 161 8.73 -25.44 -8.77
C VAL A 161 7.56 -26.41 -8.70
N ASP A 162 6.46 -25.99 -8.06
CA ASP A 162 5.18 -26.66 -8.24
C ASP A 162 4.70 -26.37 -9.67
N THR A 163 4.52 -27.41 -10.49
CA THR A 163 4.21 -27.29 -11.94
C THR A 163 2.83 -26.70 -12.25
N ASN A 164 2.05 -26.38 -11.22
CA ASN A 164 0.83 -25.58 -11.37
C ASN A 164 1.10 -24.13 -10.93
N PRO A 165 1.13 -23.15 -11.85
CA PRO A 165 1.04 -21.75 -11.43
C PRO A 165 -0.23 -21.53 -10.62
N PRO A 166 -0.27 -20.54 -9.69
CA PRO A 166 -1.51 -20.17 -9.03
C PRO A 166 -2.57 -19.94 -10.11
N LYS A 167 -3.63 -20.76 -10.08
CA LYS A 167 -4.69 -20.69 -11.11
C LYS A 167 -5.23 -19.28 -11.13
N ARG A 168 -4.97 -18.56 -12.23
CA ARG A 168 -5.74 -17.37 -12.59
C ARG A 168 -7.12 -17.84 -13.00
N GLU A 169 -8.02 -17.98 -12.04
CA GLU A 169 -9.44 -18.03 -12.35
C GLU A 169 -9.83 -16.65 -12.86
N VAL A 170 -9.70 -16.46 -14.17
CA VAL A 170 -10.40 -15.40 -14.91
C VAL A 170 -11.85 -15.85 -15.05
N GLU A 171 -12.57 -16.06 -13.95
CA GLU A 171 -14.00 -16.35 -13.98
C GLU A 171 -14.73 -15.70 -12.81
N ARG A 172 -15.82 -15.01 -13.19
CA ARG A 172 -16.90 -14.49 -12.35
C ARG A 172 -17.14 -15.41 -11.14
N PRO A 173 -17.28 -14.88 -9.91
CA PRO A 173 -17.23 -15.67 -8.68
C PRO A 173 -18.18 -16.88 -8.72
N SER A 174 -17.59 -18.07 -8.82
CA SER A 174 -18.27 -19.34 -8.61
C SER A 174 -18.40 -19.57 -7.10
N ALA A 175 -19.59 -19.97 -6.68
CA ALA A 175 -20.09 -19.96 -5.30
C ALA A 175 -19.40 -20.94 -4.32
N LYS A 176 -18.18 -21.42 -4.60
CA LYS A 176 -17.50 -22.43 -3.79
C LYS A 176 -16.30 -21.93 -2.99
N ASP A 177 -15.71 -20.79 -3.33
CA ASP A 177 -14.60 -20.17 -2.56
C ASP A 177 -15.05 -19.07 -1.59
N GLN A 178 -16.36 -18.98 -1.34
CA GLN A 178 -16.98 -18.04 -0.41
C GLN A 178 -16.87 -18.45 1.07
N SER A 179 -16.15 -19.54 1.38
CA SER A 179 -16.15 -20.14 2.72
C SER A 179 -15.34 -19.36 3.77
N ASP A 180 -14.51 -18.40 3.39
CA ASP A 180 -13.68 -17.61 4.32
C ASP A 180 -14.03 -16.11 4.37
N TRP A 181 -15.07 -15.69 3.63
CA TRP A 181 -15.62 -14.35 3.80
C TRP A 181 -16.66 -14.35 4.92
N PRO A 182 -16.68 -13.36 5.83
CA PRO A 182 -17.71 -13.28 6.85
C PRO A 182 -19.08 -13.18 6.18
N ASP A 183 -19.93 -14.19 6.43
CA ASP A 183 -21.31 -14.23 5.97
C ASP A 183 -22.12 -13.12 6.67
N ILE A 184 -22.24 -11.97 5.99
CA ILE A 184 -23.05 -10.84 6.42
C ILE A 184 -24.50 -10.96 5.89
N SER A 185 -24.90 -12.12 5.35
CA SER A 185 -26.23 -12.30 4.75
C SER A 185 -27.26 -12.97 5.68
N SER A 186 -26.91 -13.36 6.90
CA SER A 186 -27.81 -14.17 7.75
C SER A 186 -28.71 -13.40 8.74
N GLU A 187 -28.80 -12.06 8.70
CA GLU A 187 -29.79 -11.31 9.50
C GLU A 187 -30.81 -10.58 8.63
N ARG A 188 -31.38 -11.26 7.63
CA ARG A 188 -32.70 -10.88 7.11
C ARG A 188 -33.78 -11.32 8.09
N ARG A 189 -34.14 -10.44 9.02
CA ARG A 189 -35.46 -10.49 9.65
C ARG A 189 -36.51 -10.22 8.58
N LYS A 190 -37.40 -11.19 8.38
CA LYS A 190 -38.63 -11.03 7.59
C LYS A 190 -39.54 -10.00 8.26
N ASP A 191 -40.02 -9.09 7.43
CA ASP A 191 -41.31 -8.40 7.43
C ASP A 191 -41.89 -7.98 8.78
N ASP A 192 -42.07 -6.67 8.97
CA ASP A 192 -43.43 -6.13 9.04
C ASP A 192 -43.46 -4.68 8.52
N ASP A 193 -44.48 -4.46 7.71
CA ASP A 193 -45.04 -3.22 7.19
C ASP A 193 -45.32 -2.21 8.30
N ASP A 194 -44.77 -1.00 8.19
CA ASP A 194 -45.54 0.21 8.46
C ASP A 194 -44.80 1.48 8.00
N THR A 195 -45.52 2.24 7.19
CA THR A 195 -45.14 3.55 6.67
C THR A 195 -45.23 4.60 7.77
N ILE A 196 -44.11 5.16 8.23
CA ILE A 196 -44.09 6.48 8.87
C ILE A 196 -42.87 7.26 8.37
N GLY A 197 -43.15 8.42 7.78
CA GLY A 197 -42.15 9.32 7.23
C GLY A 197 -41.32 10.04 8.28
N ALA A 198 -40.49 10.93 7.73
CA ALA A 198 -39.70 11.99 8.34
C ALA A 198 -38.19 11.81 8.20
N GLU A 199 -37.64 12.81 7.51
CA GLU A 199 -36.34 13.43 7.77
C GLU A 199 -35.11 12.76 7.15
N HIS A 200 -34.95 13.15 5.89
CA HIS A 200 -33.71 13.45 5.20
C HIS A 200 -32.66 14.08 6.15
N VAL A 201 -31.78 13.26 6.72
CA VAL A 201 -30.53 13.74 7.31
C VAL A 201 -29.46 13.58 6.24
N SER A 202 -29.24 14.66 5.47
CA SER A 202 -28.08 14.78 4.60
C SER A 202 -26.82 14.78 5.46
N PHE A 203 -26.05 13.70 5.42
CA PHE A 203 -24.69 13.71 5.96
C PHE A 203 -23.76 14.24 4.87
N GLU A 204 -23.30 15.47 5.05
CA GLU A 204 -22.40 16.15 4.15
C GLU A 204 -21.03 15.43 4.18
N ALA A 205 -20.73 14.69 3.11
CA ALA A 205 -19.45 14.05 2.93
C ALA A 205 -18.37 15.13 2.76
N ILE A 206 -17.50 15.26 3.76
CA ILE A 206 -16.29 16.07 3.67
C ILE A 206 -15.35 15.39 2.66
N SER A 207 -15.50 15.77 1.40
CA SER A 207 -14.60 15.39 0.31
C SER A 207 -13.25 16.05 0.53
N ARG A 208 -12.25 15.29 1.00
CA ARG A 208 -10.85 15.67 0.89
C ARG A 208 -10.36 15.34 -0.52
N GLY A 209 -10.37 16.35 -1.37
CA GLY A 209 -9.90 16.28 -2.75
C GLY A 209 -8.41 15.95 -2.84
N GLY A 210 -8.09 14.93 -3.65
CA GLY A 210 -6.76 14.64 -4.16
C GLY A 210 -6.87 14.42 -5.67
N LEU A 211 -6.49 15.45 -6.43
CA LEU A 211 -6.43 15.43 -7.89
C LEU A 211 -5.45 14.35 -8.36
N THR A 212 -5.90 13.35 -9.11
CA THR A 212 -5.02 12.62 -10.02
C THR A 212 -5.64 12.59 -11.41
N GLU A 213 -5.14 13.50 -12.23
CA GLU A 213 -5.35 13.52 -13.67
C GLU A 213 -4.72 12.27 -14.29
N ARG A 214 -5.54 11.27 -14.65
CA ARG A 214 -5.10 10.14 -15.49
C ARG A 214 -5.41 10.43 -16.95
N ARG A 215 -4.34 10.70 -17.71
CA ARG A 215 -4.35 10.67 -19.17
C ARG A 215 -4.86 9.30 -19.66
N ARG A 216 -5.93 9.34 -20.46
CA ARG A 216 -6.39 8.21 -21.28
C ARG A 216 -5.33 7.95 -22.36
N LEU A 217 -4.78 6.74 -22.42
CA LEU A 217 -4.11 6.25 -23.64
C LEU A 217 -5.00 5.21 -24.30
N GLY A 218 -5.30 5.51 -25.56
CA GLY A 218 -6.28 4.83 -26.38
C GLY A 218 -5.92 3.39 -26.72
N ARG A 219 -6.98 2.61 -26.80
CA ARG A 219 -7.08 1.28 -27.38
C ARG A 219 -6.92 1.39 -28.90
N SER A 220 -5.97 0.66 -29.48
CA SER A 220 -5.98 0.33 -30.91
C SER A 220 -5.58 -1.13 -31.05
N GLY A 221 -6.48 -1.92 -31.62
CA GLY A 221 -6.24 -3.33 -31.94
C GLY A 221 -5.44 -3.50 -33.23
N GLY A 222 -5.11 -4.76 -33.51
CA GLY A 222 -4.62 -5.24 -34.80
C GLY A 222 -3.19 -5.75 -34.77
N ASP A 223 -3.10 -7.07 -34.97
CA ASP A 223 -2.06 -7.80 -35.70
C ASP A 223 -0.89 -8.45 -34.92
N ASP A 224 -0.86 -9.78 -35.07
CA ASP A 224 0.17 -10.74 -34.67
C ASP A 224 1.53 -10.41 -35.28
N ASP A 225 2.51 -10.14 -34.41
CA ASP A 225 3.98 -10.40 -34.55
C ASP A 225 4.79 -9.64 -33.47
N GLY A 226 4.30 -9.62 -32.22
CA GLY A 226 4.68 -8.59 -31.23
C GLY A 226 5.53 -9.00 -30.01
N ALA A 227 5.79 -10.29 -29.76
CA ALA A 227 6.31 -10.73 -28.46
C ALA A 227 7.73 -10.19 -28.12
N SER A 228 8.61 -10.01 -29.12
CA SER A 228 9.97 -9.48 -28.89
C SER A 228 10.01 -7.95 -28.76
N SER A 229 9.04 -7.24 -29.37
CA SER A 229 8.99 -5.76 -29.35
C SER A 229 8.40 -5.20 -28.05
N ILE A 230 7.45 -5.91 -27.44
CA ILE A 230 6.79 -5.48 -26.20
C ILE A 230 7.76 -5.53 -25.00
N ALA A 231 8.58 -6.58 -24.91
CA ALA A 231 9.62 -6.68 -23.89
C ALA A 231 10.66 -5.55 -23.98
N SER A 232 11.03 -5.14 -25.22
CA SER A 232 11.95 -4.01 -25.45
C SER A 232 11.34 -2.66 -25.09
N LYS A 233 10.04 -2.45 -25.34
CA LYS A 233 9.31 -1.23 -24.97
C LYS A 233 9.09 -1.12 -23.46
N SER A 234 8.74 -2.23 -22.80
CA SER A 234 8.59 -2.30 -21.35
C SER A 234 9.92 -2.08 -20.62
N ALA A 235 11.02 -2.65 -21.13
CA ALA A 235 12.35 -2.41 -20.60
C ALA A 235 12.75 -0.93 -20.73
N LYS A 236 12.51 -0.30 -21.88
CA LYS A 236 12.75 1.15 -22.07
C LYS A 236 11.93 2.00 -21.12
N LEU A 237 10.64 1.68 -20.95
CA LEU A 237 9.78 2.34 -19.96
C LEU A 237 10.32 2.19 -18.53
N GLY A 238 10.82 1.01 -18.17
CA GLY A 238 11.45 0.76 -16.87
C GLY A 238 12.73 1.59 -16.67
N PHE A 239 13.59 1.67 -17.69
CA PHE A 239 14.80 2.48 -17.62
C PHE A 239 14.51 3.98 -17.58
N ASP A 240 13.49 4.45 -18.30
CA ASP A 240 13.05 5.84 -18.23
C ASP A 240 12.44 6.16 -16.86
N ALA A 241 11.67 5.25 -16.28
CA ALA A 241 11.18 5.39 -14.90
C ALA A 241 12.34 5.47 -13.88
N LEU A 242 13.35 4.60 -14.00
CA LEU A 242 14.54 4.65 -13.15
C LEU A 242 15.31 5.97 -13.29
N ARG A 243 15.42 6.52 -14.51
CA ARG A 243 16.02 7.84 -14.74
C ARG A 243 15.24 8.94 -14.04
N THR A 244 13.91 8.90 -14.10
CA THR A 244 13.07 9.89 -13.39
C THR A 244 13.21 9.79 -11.88
N ILE A 245 13.32 8.56 -11.34
CA ILE A 245 13.56 8.35 -9.90
C ILE A 245 14.91 8.94 -9.49
N ALA A 246 15.97 8.71 -10.25
CA ALA A 246 17.28 9.29 -9.97
C ALA A 246 17.26 10.83 -9.99
N GLN A 247 16.53 11.43 -10.93
CA GLN A 247 16.34 12.89 -10.98
C GLN A 247 15.57 13.42 -9.78
N LEU A 248 14.50 12.73 -9.35
CA LEU A 248 13.73 13.10 -8.17
C LEU A 248 14.54 12.97 -6.88
N GLN A 249 15.39 11.95 -6.77
CA GLN A 249 16.31 11.80 -5.63
C GLN A 249 17.30 12.97 -5.55
N GLN A 250 17.83 13.42 -6.68
CA GLN A 250 18.72 14.58 -6.71
C GLN A 250 17.98 15.87 -6.33
N GLN A 251 16.76 16.08 -6.83
CA GLN A 251 15.94 17.24 -6.47
C GLN A 251 15.56 17.24 -4.98
N LEU A 252 15.32 16.06 -4.39
CA LEU A 252 15.04 15.93 -2.96
C LEU A 252 16.28 16.32 -2.14
N ALA A 253 17.47 15.83 -2.51
CA ALA A 253 18.72 16.19 -1.82
C ALA A 253 18.99 17.71 -1.87
N GLU A 254 18.73 18.35 -3.02
CA GLU A 254 18.85 19.81 -3.15
C GLU A 254 17.78 20.59 -2.36
N ALA A 255 16.57 20.05 -2.24
CA ALA A 255 15.51 20.62 -1.42
C ALA A 255 15.82 20.52 0.08
N GLU A 256 16.34 19.37 0.53
CA GLU A 256 16.78 19.13 1.91
C GLU A 256 17.94 20.06 2.30
N ALA A 257 18.94 20.22 1.43
CA ALA A 257 20.05 21.15 1.66
C ALA A 257 19.57 22.61 1.82
N ARG A 258 18.56 23.02 1.02
CA ARG A 258 17.93 24.35 1.17
C ARG A 258 17.12 24.47 2.46
N ALA A 259 16.38 23.44 2.84
CA ALA A 259 15.60 23.43 4.08
C ALA A 259 16.51 23.52 5.31
N ALA A 260 17.62 22.76 5.33
CA ALA A 260 18.62 22.83 6.40
C ALA A 260 19.22 24.24 6.54
N GLY A 261 19.55 24.89 5.42
CA GLY A 261 20.05 26.27 5.43
C GLY A 261 19.01 27.31 5.91
N LEU A 262 17.72 27.08 5.66
CA LEU A 262 16.65 27.93 6.21
C LEU A 262 16.44 27.71 7.71
N GLN A 263 16.56 26.46 8.18
CA GLN A 263 16.45 26.13 9.59
C GLN A 263 17.58 26.78 10.41
N GLU A 264 18.82 26.76 9.92
CA GLU A 264 19.95 27.43 10.56
C GLU A 264 19.73 28.95 10.66
N LYS A 265 19.23 29.57 9.57
CA LYS A 265 18.86 30.99 9.56
C LYS A 265 17.74 31.31 10.55
N SER A 266 16.71 30.46 10.63
CA SER A 266 15.61 30.62 11.60
C SER A 266 16.14 30.56 13.03
N MET A 267 17.00 29.59 13.34
CA MET A 267 17.61 29.47 14.67
C MET A 267 18.46 30.70 15.02
N SER A 268 19.23 31.23 14.06
CA SER A 268 20.03 32.44 14.25
C SER A 268 19.15 33.66 14.53
N LEU A 269 18.04 33.82 13.81
CA LEU A 269 17.07 34.89 14.03
C LEU A 269 16.36 34.76 15.39
N ASP A 270 15.99 33.55 15.80
CA ASP A 270 15.38 33.31 17.11
C ASP A 270 16.31 33.67 18.27
N VAL A 271 17.61 33.37 18.14
CA VAL A 271 18.63 33.78 19.11
C VAL A 271 18.76 35.31 19.15
N ALA A 272 18.86 35.97 17.99
CA ALA A 272 18.95 37.42 17.92
C ALA A 272 17.70 38.11 18.51
N LEU A 273 16.52 37.54 18.30
CA LEU A 273 15.26 38.06 18.84
C LEU A 273 15.16 37.89 20.35
N ARG A 274 15.63 36.75 20.91
CA ARG A 274 15.73 36.57 22.36
C ARG A 274 16.69 37.57 22.99
N ASP A 275 17.86 37.77 22.39
CA ASP A 275 18.84 38.76 22.87
C ASP A 275 18.27 40.19 22.83
N ALA A 276 17.57 40.56 21.75
CA ALA A 276 16.92 41.87 21.65
C ALA A 276 15.82 42.06 22.70
N ASN A 277 14.99 41.04 22.93
CA ASN A 277 13.97 41.08 23.99
C ASN A 277 14.57 41.21 25.39
N GLN A 278 15.69 40.52 25.65
CA GLN A 278 16.36 40.61 26.95
C GLN A 278 16.94 42.02 27.20
N ARG A 279 17.40 42.71 26.15
CA ARG A 279 17.85 44.12 26.23
C ARG A 279 16.72 45.10 26.45
N ILE A 280 15.50 44.79 26.00
CA ILE A 280 14.32 45.65 26.21
C ILE A 280 13.78 45.52 27.64
N GLN A 281 14.01 44.39 28.30
CA GLN A 281 13.56 44.12 29.67
C GLN A 281 14.53 44.61 30.76
N GLN A 282 15.70 45.13 30.39
CA GLN A 282 16.68 45.76 31.30
C GLN A 282 16.57 47.28 31.23
#